data_AF-A0A0P7AMH5-F1
#
_entry.id   AF-A0A0P7AMH5-F1
#
_cell.length_a   1.000
_cell.length_b   1.000
_cell.length_c   1.000
_cell.angle_alpha   90.00
_cell.angle_beta   90.00
_cell.angle_gamma   90.00
#
_symmetry.space_group_name_H-M   'P 1'
#
loop_
_entity.id
_entity.type
_entity.pdbx_description
1 polymer ?
#
loop_
_entity_poly.entity_id
_entity_poly.type
_entity_poly.pdbx_seq_one_letter_code
_entity_poly.pdbx_strand_id
1 'polypeptide(L)'
;MRYGYGNAYVLGSTEHTEAPSITGSVLESAFKLEGPKDDNSLHSANQTAEAESEPQGTRLQQWEEFGHRFQDGELESLKQSIVEMALSRIEGQDELYVGGLWALRRSDSLSERGITHILSVVGFDPSSLKNFKDEPWSEYGKEFRHLIIDIDDVDDANLLVELPNAVQFIDGGLRASSKGNSNNAVETQEADDAALDKSVENLTLGGDGNNRGVFVHCAAGKSRSVSVIIAYLLWRYPNRFDPNITPTALSDPTHAHPASSAQGRSRKETSTEAVHAALTFVRRTRPMAEPNPGFMDQLALWWEMGCPDDVETHSVYQRWAYMREVEEGLAIGQAPTRLRFEDEEVQPRDESGLSLRCKKCRCTLVTAPFIVDHKPAKKDSTAACQHFFVEPLSWMRSILEQGELNGRLICPKDKCGAGVGRYDWKGFRCSCGDYISPAFSLQRAKVDDVFKREFGTGKSMGVRMPPGAPPRGGHL
;
A
#
# COMPACT_ATOMS: atom_id res chain seq x y z
N MET A 1 -7.60 62.56 16.23
CA MET A 1 -8.11 62.66 14.84
C MET A 1 -8.98 61.42 14.64
N ARG A 2 -10.30 61.37 14.87
CA ARG A 2 -11.50 62.11 14.42
C ARG A 2 -11.75 62.12 12.90
N TYR A 3 -13.00 61.71 12.58
CA TYR A 3 -13.78 61.65 11.31
C TYR A 3 -13.62 60.37 10.47
N GLY A 4 -14.63 59.58 10.09
CA GLY A 4 -16.10 59.64 10.27
C GLY A 4 -16.88 59.63 8.93
N TYR A 5 -17.97 58.83 8.88
CA TYR A 5 -19.07 58.72 7.88
C TYR A 5 -18.80 57.87 6.60
N GLY A 6 -19.67 56.95 6.15
CA GLY A 6 -21.00 56.49 6.58
C GLY A 6 -21.88 56.15 5.36
N ASN A 7 -22.54 54.98 5.32
CA ASN A 7 -23.99 54.83 5.04
C ASN A 7 -24.46 53.37 5.00
N ALA A 8 -25.68 53.18 5.49
CA ALA A 8 -26.42 51.94 5.64
C ALA A 8 -27.76 52.02 4.87
N TYR A 9 -28.24 50.87 4.36
CA TYR A 9 -29.64 50.49 4.08
C TYR A 9 -29.63 48.93 4.10
N VAL A 10 -30.21 48.18 5.06
CA VAL A 10 -31.61 47.98 5.53
C VAL A 10 -32.44 47.02 4.65
N LEU A 11 -32.64 45.82 5.22
CA LEU A 11 -33.75 44.85 5.15
C LEU A 11 -33.93 43.91 3.95
N GLY A 12 -33.93 42.62 4.27
CA GLY A 12 -34.36 41.49 3.46
C GLY A 12 -34.37 40.21 4.28
N SER A 13 -35.40 40.04 5.10
CA SER A 13 -35.67 38.86 5.92
C SER A 13 -36.10 37.69 5.04
N THR A 14 -35.41 36.56 5.12
CA THR A 14 -35.94 35.26 4.67
C THR A 14 -35.53 34.18 5.66
N GLU A 15 -36.53 33.65 6.34
CA GLU A 15 -36.48 32.52 7.25
C GLU A 15 -35.96 31.27 6.51
N HIS A 16 -34.87 30.69 7.00
CA HIS A 16 -34.48 29.33 6.67
C HIS A 16 -34.43 28.53 7.95
N THR A 17 -35.29 27.52 7.99
CA THR A 17 -35.43 26.48 9.01
C THR A 17 -34.09 25.80 9.29
N GLU A 18 -33.62 25.93 10.53
CA GLU A 18 -32.51 25.18 11.10
C GLU A 18 -32.87 23.69 11.21
N ALA A 19 -32.03 22.82 10.64
CA ALA A 19 -32.02 21.38 10.90
C ALA A 19 -31.09 21.11 12.09
N PRO A 20 -31.47 20.26 13.06
CA PRO A 20 -30.65 20.05 14.25
C PRO A 20 -29.40 19.20 13.95
N SER A 21 -28.24 19.76 14.32
CA SER A 21 -26.95 19.08 14.37
C SER A 21 -26.95 18.08 15.54
N ILE A 22 -26.88 16.78 15.24
CA ILE A 22 -26.67 15.74 16.26
C ILE A 22 -25.16 15.60 16.46
N THR A 23 -24.66 16.20 17.53
CA THR A 23 -23.27 16.08 17.99
C THR A 23 -23.00 14.64 18.42
N GLY A 24 -21.94 14.05 17.88
CA GLY A 24 -21.43 12.73 18.26
C GLY A 24 -20.95 12.71 19.71
N SER A 25 -21.53 11.84 20.52
CA SER A 25 -21.07 11.56 21.89
C SER A 25 -21.50 10.17 22.40
N VAL A 26 -21.91 9.23 21.55
CA VAL A 26 -22.45 7.93 22.01
C VAL A 26 -21.65 6.71 21.50
N LEU A 27 -20.64 6.88 20.65
CA LEU A 27 -19.85 5.75 20.11
C LEU A 27 -18.54 5.46 20.86
N GLU A 28 -18.20 6.21 21.90
CA GLU A 28 -16.87 6.11 22.54
C GLU A 28 -16.85 5.28 23.84
N SER A 29 -17.98 4.74 24.29
CA SER A 29 -18.06 4.03 25.58
C SER A 29 -18.01 2.50 25.48
N ALA A 30 -17.78 1.92 24.31
CA ALA A 30 -17.82 0.46 24.11
C ALA A 30 -16.45 -0.23 23.97
N PHE A 31 -15.33 0.47 24.16
CA PHE A 31 -13.99 -0.12 24.07
C PHE A 31 -13.21 0.05 25.39
N LYS A 32 -13.49 -0.85 26.35
CA LYS A 32 -12.55 -1.26 27.39
C LYS A 32 -12.85 -2.69 27.81
N LEU A 33 -12.13 -3.63 27.20
CA LEU A 33 -11.99 -5.00 27.69
C LEU A 33 -10.54 -5.13 28.20
N GLU A 34 -10.34 -4.98 29.50
CA GLU A 34 -9.14 -5.47 30.17
C GLU A 34 -9.45 -6.86 30.75
N GLY A 35 -8.69 -7.86 30.31
CA GLY A 35 -8.80 -9.24 30.80
C GLY A 35 -8.27 -9.41 32.23
N PRO A 36 -8.67 -10.48 32.93
CA PRO A 36 -8.28 -10.68 34.33
C PRO A 36 -6.84 -11.19 34.41
N LYS A 37 -6.05 -10.59 35.30
CA LYS A 37 -4.79 -11.15 35.79
C LYS A 37 -5.07 -11.91 37.08
N ASP A 38 -4.70 -13.19 37.08
CA ASP A 38 -4.55 -14.00 38.27
C ASP A 38 -3.36 -13.49 39.08
N ASP A 39 -3.55 -13.31 40.39
CA ASP A 39 -2.48 -13.50 41.36
C ASP A 39 -3.06 -13.93 42.70
N ASN A 40 -2.59 -15.10 43.13
CA ASN A 40 -2.99 -15.80 44.33
C ASN A 40 -1.97 -15.48 45.43
N SER A 41 -2.39 -14.86 46.54
CA SER A 41 -1.58 -14.89 47.77
C SER A 41 -2.43 -14.73 49.03
N LEU A 42 -2.26 -15.72 49.91
CA LEU A 42 -2.84 -15.85 51.24
C LEU A 42 -2.25 -14.84 52.24
N HIS A 43 -3.09 -14.18 53.06
CA HIS A 43 -3.08 -14.30 54.53
C HIS A 43 -4.04 -13.33 55.24
N SER A 44 -4.96 -13.93 56.02
CA SER A 44 -5.36 -13.64 57.40
C SER A 44 -5.44 -12.19 57.92
N ALA A 45 -6.65 -11.76 58.31
CA ALA A 45 -7.04 -11.39 59.69
C ALA A 45 -8.04 -10.21 59.77
N ASN A 46 -9.23 -10.54 60.29
CA ASN A 46 -10.11 -9.77 61.20
C ASN A 46 -10.08 -8.22 61.22
N GLN A 47 -11.23 -7.59 60.93
CA GLN A 47 -12.08 -6.93 61.95
C GLN A 47 -13.32 -6.24 61.36
N THR A 48 -14.49 -6.76 61.76
CA THR A 48 -15.75 -6.08 62.14
C THR A 48 -15.98 -4.61 61.75
N ALA A 49 -17.04 -4.36 60.96
CA ALA A 49 -18.07 -3.35 61.26
C ALA A 49 -19.33 -3.57 60.37
N GLU A 50 -20.38 -4.08 60.99
CA GLU A 50 -21.80 -3.95 60.61
C GLU A 50 -22.19 -2.46 60.61
N ALA A 51 -23.21 -1.93 59.96
CA ALA A 51 -24.16 -2.34 58.93
C ALA A 51 -25.02 -1.10 58.63
N GLU A 52 -25.23 -0.69 57.38
CA GLU A 52 -26.44 0.04 56.96
C GLU A 52 -26.82 -0.40 55.54
N SER A 53 -28.00 -1.01 55.41
CA SER A 53 -28.55 -1.57 54.18
C SER A 53 -29.43 -0.55 53.45
N GLU A 54 -29.03 -0.11 52.26
CA GLU A 54 -29.94 0.53 51.30
C GLU A 54 -30.48 -0.49 50.29
N PRO A 55 -31.77 -0.41 49.91
CA PRO A 55 -32.42 -1.43 49.11
C PRO A 55 -31.96 -1.37 47.64
N GLN A 56 -31.47 -2.51 47.13
CA GLN A 56 -31.04 -2.74 45.74
C GLN A 56 -32.24 -2.81 44.74
N GLY A 57 -33.10 -1.80 44.74
CA GLY A 57 -34.31 -1.78 43.90
C GLY A 57 -34.38 -0.66 42.86
N THR A 58 -33.59 0.40 42.98
CA THR A 58 -33.85 1.66 42.24
C THR A 58 -33.00 1.87 40.99
N ARG A 59 -31.86 1.18 40.85
CA ARG A 59 -30.92 1.43 39.74
C ARG A 59 -31.27 0.71 38.43
N LEU A 60 -32.03 -0.39 38.49
CA LEU A 60 -32.47 -1.15 37.31
C LEU A 60 -33.74 -0.58 36.66
N GLN A 61 -34.60 0.10 37.43
CA GLN A 61 -35.83 0.72 36.89
C GLN A 61 -35.54 1.99 36.08
N GLN A 62 -34.44 2.68 36.38
CA GLN A 62 -34.12 3.96 35.73
C GLN A 62 -33.58 3.81 34.29
N TRP A 63 -33.24 2.59 33.85
CA TRP A 63 -32.76 2.31 32.50
C TRP A 63 -33.87 1.86 31.54
N GLU A 64 -35.00 1.37 32.06
CA GLU A 64 -36.16 0.98 31.25
C GLU A 64 -36.94 2.19 30.72
N GLU A 65 -36.76 3.39 31.31
CA GLU A 65 -37.45 4.62 30.93
C GLU A 65 -36.85 5.36 29.71
N PHE A 66 -35.62 5.02 29.28
CA PHE A 66 -34.98 5.58 28.09
C PHE A 66 -35.20 4.74 26.82
N GLY A 67 -36.22 3.89 26.80
CA GLY A 67 -36.61 3.15 25.60
C GLY A 67 -37.19 4.09 24.55
N HIS A 68 -36.37 4.54 23.59
CA HIS A 68 -36.85 5.24 22.40
C HIS A 68 -37.83 4.31 21.66
N ARG A 69 -39.13 4.64 21.70
CA ARG A 69 -40.17 3.84 21.07
C ARG A 69 -40.15 4.16 19.57
N PHE A 70 -39.50 3.30 18.77
CA PHE A 70 -39.43 3.43 17.31
C PHE A 70 -40.84 3.52 16.72
N GLN A 71 -41.06 4.42 15.77
CA GLN A 71 -42.28 4.44 14.97
C GLN A 71 -42.34 3.20 14.05
N ASP A 72 -43.55 2.84 13.60
CA ASP A 72 -43.73 1.69 12.69
C ASP A 72 -42.89 1.88 11.41
N GLY A 73 -41.96 0.97 11.16
CA GLY A 73 -41.02 1.02 10.03
C GLY A 73 -39.71 1.78 10.28
N GLU A 74 -39.61 2.59 11.34
CA GLU A 74 -38.37 3.32 11.70
C GLU A 74 -37.27 2.35 12.16
N LEU A 75 -37.63 1.32 12.93
CA LEU A 75 -36.71 0.26 13.33
C LEU A 75 -36.19 -0.54 12.13
N GLU A 76 -37.05 -0.83 11.15
CA GLU A 76 -36.64 -1.53 9.93
C GLU A 76 -35.79 -0.65 9.02
N SER A 77 -36.10 0.65 8.92
CA SER A 77 -35.25 1.63 8.22
C SER A 77 -33.88 1.79 8.90
N LEU A 78 -33.82 1.79 10.23
CA LEU A 78 -32.57 1.87 10.98
C LEU A 78 -31.76 0.58 10.84
N LYS A 79 -32.40 -0.59 10.92
CA LYS A 79 -31.77 -1.88 10.63
C LYS A 79 -31.20 -1.91 9.21
N GLN A 80 -31.97 -1.46 8.21
CA GLN A 80 -31.53 -1.37 6.83
C GLN A 80 -30.35 -0.41 6.66
N SER A 81 -30.39 0.75 7.30
CA SER A 81 -29.29 1.73 7.31
C SER A 81 -28.02 1.18 7.97
N ILE A 82 -28.16 0.47 9.10
CA ILE A 82 -27.05 -0.23 9.77
C ILE A 82 -26.51 -1.38 8.90
N VAL A 83 -27.37 -2.04 8.11
CA VAL A 83 -26.97 -3.08 7.15
C VAL A 83 -26.17 -2.47 5.99
N GLU A 84 -26.64 -1.38 5.40
CA GLU A 84 -25.93 -0.64 4.35
C GLU A 84 -24.59 -0.07 4.84
N MET A 85 -24.54 0.37 6.10
CA MET A 85 -23.33 0.82 6.79
C MET A 85 -22.42 -0.33 7.23
N ALA A 86 -22.88 -1.58 7.23
CA ALA A 86 -22.06 -2.76 7.58
C ALA A 86 -21.58 -3.54 6.34
N LEU A 87 -22.34 -3.49 5.25
CA LEU A 87 -22.13 -4.22 4.01
C LEU A 87 -22.45 -3.30 2.82
N SER A 88 -21.42 -2.67 2.28
CA SER A 88 -21.54 -1.64 1.24
C SER A 88 -21.16 -2.25 -0.11
N ARG A 89 -22.03 -2.12 -1.13
CA ARG A 89 -21.71 -2.51 -2.50
C ARG A 89 -20.74 -1.49 -3.11
N ILE A 90 -19.67 -1.95 -3.74
CA ILE A 90 -18.77 -1.09 -4.48
C ILE A 90 -19.47 -0.60 -5.75
N GLU A 91 -19.30 0.67 -6.08
CA GLU A 91 -19.85 1.24 -7.30
C GLU A 91 -19.28 0.52 -8.52
N GLY A 92 -20.11 0.19 -9.52
CA GLY A 92 -19.68 -0.50 -10.73
C GLY A 92 -20.56 -1.68 -11.13
N GLN A 93 -20.08 -2.42 -12.13
CA GLN A 93 -20.77 -3.56 -12.73
C GLN A 93 -20.65 -4.84 -11.89
N ASP A 94 -19.64 -4.91 -11.02
CA ASP A 94 -19.36 -6.09 -10.21
C ASP A 94 -20.28 -6.14 -8.97
N GLU A 95 -20.75 -7.34 -8.60
CA GLU A 95 -21.39 -7.60 -7.31
C GLU A 95 -20.33 -7.76 -6.20
N LEU A 96 -19.56 -6.71 -6.01
CA LEU A 96 -18.47 -6.66 -5.04
C LEU A 96 -18.91 -5.87 -3.81
N TYR A 97 -18.77 -6.46 -2.62
CA TYR A 97 -19.21 -5.90 -1.36
C TYR A 97 -18.05 -5.77 -0.37
N VAL A 98 -18.05 -4.71 0.43
CA VAL A 98 -17.07 -4.46 1.49
C VAL A 98 -17.74 -4.22 2.83
N GLY A 99 -17.12 -4.70 3.92
CA GLY A 99 -17.72 -4.56 5.25
C GLY A 99 -16.81 -4.99 6.41
N GLY A 100 -17.38 -4.95 7.61
CA GLY A 100 -16.76 -5.45 8.83
C GLY A 100 -17.27 -6.84 9.23
N LEU A 101 -16.66 -7.42 10.27
CA LEU A 101 -16.96 -8.78 10.74
C LEU A 101 -18.44 -8.95 11.14
N TRP A 102 -19.08 -7.88 11.60
CA TRP A 102 -20.51 -7.90 11.96
C TRP A 102 -21.44 -8.22 10.79
N ALA A 103 -21.07 -7.86 9.55
CA ALA A 103 -21.87 -8.21 8.37
C ALA A 103 -21.83 -9.71 8.08
N LEU A 104 -20.76 -10.41 8.47
CA LEU A 104 -20.63 -11.86 8.33
C LEU A 104 -21.67 -12.63 9.15
N ARG A 105 -22.15 -12.06 10.26
CA ARG A 105 -23.18 -12.65 11.12
C ARG A 105 -24.60 -12.51 10.57
N ARG A 106 -24.79 -11.80 9.44
CA ARG A 106 -26.09 -11.54 8.82
C ARG A 106 -26.29 -12.45 7.60
N SER A 107 -26.46 -13.75 7.84
CA SER A 107 -26.65 -14.74 6.78
C SER A 107 -27.74 -14.35 5.79
N ASP A 108 -28.91 -13.90 6.27
CA ASP A 108 -30.02 -13.46 5.41
C ASP A 108 -29.60 -12.35 4.44
N SER A 109 -28.88 -11.33 4.92
CA SER A 109 -28.41 -10.22 4.08
C SER A 109 -27.34 -10.65 3.06
N LEU A 110 -26.55 -11.68 3.37
CA LEU A 110 -25.58 -12.24 2.42
C LEU A 110 -26.30 -12.99 1.30
N SER A 111 -27.27 -13.84 1.66
CA SER A 111 -28.05 -14.63 0.72
C SER A 111 -28.96 -13.76 -0.17
N GLU A 112 -29.63 -12.75 0.39
CA GLU A 112 -30.47 -11.78 -0.35
C GLU A 112 -29.69 -11.02 -1.45
N ARG A 113 -28.39 -10.81 -1.22
CA ARG A 113 -27.49 -10.12 -2.17
C ARG A 113 -26.79 -11.08 -3.13
N GLY A 114 -27.12 -12.37 -3.08
CA GLY A 114 -26.50 -13.40 -3.92
C GLY A 114 -25.01 -13.58 -3.66
N ILE A 115 -24.53 -13.27 -2.44
CA ILE A 115 -23.13 -13.47 -2.08
C ILE A 115 -22.85 -14.96 -2.01
N THR A 116 -21.80 -15.40 -2.70
CA THR A 116 -21.38 -16.81 -2.77
C THR A 116 -19.93 -17.01 -2.36
N HIS A 117 -19.15 -15.94 -2.32
CA HIS A 117 -17.74 -15.94 -1.98
C HIS A 117 -17.48 -14.92 -0.88
N ILE A 118 -16.70 -15.32 0.12
CA ILE A 118 -16.35 -14.50 1.27
C ILE A 118 -14.84 -14.51 1.40
N LEU A 119 -14.25 -13.31 1.45
CA LEU A 119 -12.84 -13.09 1.72
C LEU A 119 -12.69 -12.36 3.05
N SER A 120 -12.17 -13.06 4.06
CA SER A 120 -11.85 -12.51 5.37
C SER A 120 -10.39 -12.09 5.42
N VAL A 121 -10.13 -10.80 5.49
CA VAL A 121 -8.80 -10.21 5.65
C VAL A 121 -8.58 -9.90 7.13
N VAL A 122 -8.63 -10.94 7.95
CA VAL A 122 -8.45 -10.95 9.41
C VAL A 122 -8.38 -12.40 9.87
N GLY A 123 -7.43 -12.72 10.75
CA GLY A 123 -7.37 -14.02 11.42
C GLY A 123 -8.45 -14.16 12.49
N PHE A 124 -9.26 -15.21 12.38
CA PHE A 124 -10.17 -15.66 13.43
C PHE A 124 -10.54 -17.12 13.19
N ASP A 125 -11.01 -17.81 14.23
CA ASP A 125 -11.59 -19.14 14.08
C ASP A 125 -13.08 -19.02 13.71
N PRO A 126 -13.50 -19.41 12.48
CA PRO A 126 -14.89 -19.34 12.08
C PRO A 126 -15.82 -20.22 12.92
N SER A 127 -15.31 -21.27 13.56
CA SER A 127 -16.12 -22.18 14.38
C SER A 127 -16.78 -21.46 15.58
N SER A 128 -16.15 -20.39 16.06
CA SER A 128 -16.65 -19.55 17.14
C SER A 128 -17.79 -18.61 16.72
N LEU A 129 -18.03 -18.45 15.42
CA LEU A 129 -18.95 -17.47 14.89
C LEU A 129 -20.38 -18.02 14.82
N LYS A 130 -21.33 -17.22 15.30
CA LYS A 130 -22.78 -17.47 15.18
C LYS A 130 -23.49 -16.32 14.49
N ASN A 131 -24.49 -16.64 13.66
CA ASN A 131 -25.37 -15.63 13.09
C ASN A 131 -26.34 -15.07 14.15
N PHE A 132 -27.21 -14.13 13.77
CA PHE A 132 -28.22 -13.55 14.67
C PHE A 132 -29.37 -14.50 15.04
N LYS A 133 -29.44 -15.67 14.41
CA LYS A 133 -30.39 -16.76 14.73
C LYS A 133 -29.74 -17.84 15.61
N ASP A 134 -28.58 -17.55 16.19
CA ASP A 134 -27.74 -18.48 16.99
C ASP A 134 -27.26 -19.73 16.26
N GLU A 135 -27.35 -19.75 14.93
CA GLU A 135 -26.82 -20.83 14.10
C GLU A 135 -25.30 -20.70 13.96
N PRO A 136 -24.53 -21.79 14.10
CA PRO A 136 -23.07 -21.76 13.98
C PRO A 136 -22.61 -21.65 12.53
N TRP A 137 -21.45 -21.03 12.30
CA TRP A 137 -20.83 -20.92 10.97
C TRP A 137 -20.64 -22.26 10.27
N SER A 138 -20.45 -23.34 11.04
CA SER A 138 -20.37 -24.69 10.48
C SER A 138 -21.62 -25.10 9.70
N GLU A 139 -22.77 -24.47 9.91
CA GLU A 139 -24.01 -24.74 9.17
C GLU A 139 -24.20 -23.72 8.04
N TYR A 140 -24.52 -22.46 8.35
CA TYR A 140 -24.79 -21.45 7.32
C TYR A 140 -23.56 -21.06 6.48
N GLY A 141 -22.35 -21.28 7.00
CA GLY A 141 -21.10 -21.01 6.28
C GLY A 141 -20.86 -21.96 5.11
N LYS A 142 -21.51 -23.14 5.09
CA LYS A 142 -21.36 -24.17 4.04
C LYS A 142 -21.77 -23.68 2.65
N GLU A 143 -22.64 -22.67 2.60
CA GLU A 143 -23.14 -22.09 1.34
C GLU A 143 -22.11 -21.19 0.65
N PHE A 144 -21.05 -20.78 1.36
CA PHE A 144 -20.06 -19.84 0.86
C PHE A 144 -18.72 -20.52 0.58
N ARG A 145 -18.08 -20.12 -0.52
CA ARG A 145 -16.63 -20.32 -0.65
C ARG A 145 -15.93 -19.27 0.22
N HIS A 146 -15.11 -19.72 1.15
CA HIS A 146 -14.48 -18.85 2.14
C HIS A 146 -12.96 -18.91 2.05
N LEU A 147 -12.32 -17.76 1.88
CA LEU A 147 -10.87 -17.59 1.97
C LEU A 147 -10.56 -16.68 3.17
N ILE A 148 -9.58 -17.07 3.98
CA ILE A 148 -9.10 -16.30 5.12
C ILE A 148 -7.63 -15.93 4.87
N ILE A 149 -7.34 -14.64 4.96
CA ILE A 149 -5.99 -14.08 4.98
C ILE A 149 -5.79 -13.55 6.39
N ASP A 150 -4.92 -14.22 7.15
CA ASP A 150 -4.61 -13.85 8.52
C ASP A 150 -3.58 -12.72 8.52
N ILE A 151 -4.07 -11.49 8.65
CA ILE A 151 -3.24 -10.29 8.67
C ILE A 151 -3.80 -9.22 9.62
N ASP A 152 -2.87 -8.62 10.36
CA ASP A 152 -3.14 -7.53 11.29
C ASP A 152 -3.21 -6.16 10.60
N ASP A 153 -3.88 -5.20 11.26
CA ASP A 153 -4.07 -3.84 10.73
C ASP A 153 -2.96 -2.90 11.19
N VAL A 154 -1.74 -3.21 10.81
CA VAL A 154 -0.53 -2.48 11.20
C VAL A 154 0.30 -2.13 9.97
N ASP A 155 1.07 -1.05 10.04
CA ASP A 155 1.81 -0.51 8.90
C ASP A 155 2.93 -1.45 8.41
N ASP A 156 3.43 -2.30 9.31
CA ASP A 156 4.44 -3.32 9.06
C ASP A 156 3.85 -4.69 8.69
N ALA A 157 2.54 -4.83 8.51
CA ALA A 157 1.99 -6.08 7.97
C ALA A 157 2.26 -6.19 6.46
N ASN A 158 2.72 -7.35 5.97
CA ASN A 158 2.97 -7.57 4.53
C ASN A 158 1.72 -8.07 3.81
N LEU A 159 0.84 -7.15 3.42
CA LEU A 159 -0.35 -7.44 2.62
C LEU A 159 0.01 -7.68 1.14
N LEU A 160 1.10 -7.08 0.65
CA LEU A 160 1.50 -7.09 -0.76
C LEU A 160 1.65 -8.50 -1.34
N VAL A 161 2.19 -9.43 -0.56
CA VAL A 161 2.35 -10.84 -0.96
C VAL A 161 1.01 -11.59 -1.11
N GLU A 162 -0.01 -11.16 -0.38
CA GLU A 162 -1.34 -11.78 -0.37
C GLU A 162 -2.25 -11.26 -1.49
N LEU A 163 -1.91 -10.10 -2.09
CA LEU A 163 -2.74 -9.44 -3.09
C LEU A 163 -3.05 -10.31 -4.31
N PRO A 164 -2.09 -11.07 -4.92
CA PRO A 164 -2.41 -11.90 -6.07
C PRO A 164 -3.49 -12.95 -5.77
N ASN A 165 -3.36 -13.67 -4.66
CA ASN A 165 -4.34 -14.68 -4.23
C ASN A 165 -5.70 -14.04 -3.91
N ALA A 166 -5.70 -12.90 -3.21
CA ALA A 166 -6.92 -12.16 -2.89
C ALA A 166 -7.66 -11.67 -4.15
N VAL A 167 -6.93 -11.09 -5.11
CA VAL A 167 -7.47 -10.59 -6.38
C VAL A 167 -8.02 -11.74 -7.23
N GLN A 168 -7.30 -12.86 -7.31
CA GLN A 168 -7.76 -14.05 -8.04
C GLN A 168 -9.01 -14.67 -7.42
N PHE A 169 -9.10 -14.71 -6.09
CA PHE A 169 -10.30 -15.16 -5.39
C PHE A 169 -11.52 -14.28 -5.72
N ILE A 170 -11.34 -12.96 -5.72
CA ILE A 170 -12.40 -12.01 -6.07
C ILE A 170 -12.82 -12.16 -7.54
N ASP A 171 -11.85 -12.16 -8.47
CA ASP A 171 -12.13 -12.30 -9.91
C ASP A 171 -12.82 -13.63 -10.23
N GLY A 172 -12.35 -14.73 -9.63
CA GLY A 172 -12.95 -16.06 -9.78
C GLY A 172 -14.39 -16.11 -9.28
N GLY A 173 -14.67 -15.48 -8.13
CA GLY A 173 -16.02 -15.39 -7.57
C GLY A 173 -16.99 -14.59 -8.44
N LEU A 174 -16.53 -13.45 -8.99
CA LEU A 174 -17.33 -12.59 -9.87
C LEU A 174 -17.51 -13.19 -11.27
N ARG A 175 -16.48 -13.82 -11.86
CA ARG A 175 -16.55 -14.36 -13.23
C ARG A 175 -17.37 -15.63 -13.37
N ALA A 176 -17.57 -16.37 -12.29
CA ALA A 176 -18.55 -17.45 -12.27
C ALA A 176 -19.99 -16.95 -12.53
N SER A 177 -20.21 -15.63 -12.54
CA SER A 177 -21.43 -14.95 -12.98
C SER A 177 -21.51 -14.74 -14.51
N SER A 178 -20.38 -14.69 -15.23
CA SER A 178 -20.31 -14.14 -16.60
C SER A 178 -20.46 -15.17 -17.73
N LYS A 179 -20.36 -16.48 -17.45
CA LYS A 179 -20.45 -17.55 -18.48
C LYS A 179 -21.87 -17.84 -19.01
N GLY A 180 -22.86 -17.00 -18.71
CA GLY A 180 -24.26 -17.22 -19.10
C GLY A 180 -24.74 -16.61 -20.43
N ASN A 181 -23.96 -15.76 -21.12
CA ASN A 181 -24.53 -14.93 -22.19
C ASN A 181 -23.66 -14.75 -23.46
N SER A 182 -23.19 -15.85 -24.04
CA SER A 182 -22.62 -15.83 -25.41
C SER A 182 -22.92 -17.11 -26.18
N ASN A 183 -24.19 -17.27 -26.57
CA ASN A 183 -24.55 -18.09 -27.72
C ASN A 183 -24.77 -17.17 -28.93
N ASN A 184 -23.72 -16.99 -29.72
CA ASN A 184 -23.88 -17.00 -31.17
C ASN A 184 -22.62 -17.57 -31.81
N ALA A 185 -22.83 -18.67 -32.52
CA ALA A 185 -21.84 -19.57 -33.07
C ALA A 185 -21.01 -18.95 -34.19
N VAL A 186 -19.75 -19.35 -34.28
CA VAL A 186 -19.17 -19.90 -35.50
C VAL A 186 -18.27 -21.07 -35.10
N GLU A 187 -18.66 -22.27 -35.54
CA GLU A 187 -17.88 -23.51 -35.49
C GLU A 187 -16.71 -23.45 -36.47
N THR A 188 -15.55 -23.95 -36.07
CA THR A 188 -14.73 -24.83 -36.92
C THR A 188 -13.93 -25.79 -36.05
N GLN A 189 -14.02 -27.07 -36.40
CA GLN A 189 -13.44 -28.25 -35.75
C GLN A 189 -11.95 -28.43 -36.07
N GLU A 190 -11.26 -29.16 -35.17
CA GLU A 190 -10.19 -30.18 -35.34
C GLU A 190 -9.26 -30.10 -34.11
N ALA A 191 -9.36 -30.96 -33.08
CA ALA A 191 -9.03 -32.39 -32.92
C ALA A 191 -7.62 -32.63 -32.30
N ASP A 192 -7.56 -33.59 -31.37
CA ASP A 192 -6.39 -34.27 -30.75
C ASP A 192 -5.75 -33.58 -29.51
N ASP A 193 -5.43 -34.21 -28.36
CA ASP A 193 -5.62 -35.58 -27.83
C ASP A 193 -5.30 -35.60 -26.30
N ALA A 194 -5.92 -36.52 -25.57
CA ALA A 194 -5.55 -37.18 -24.29
C ALA A 194 -5.18 -36.44 -22.96
N ALA A 195 -6.17 -36.46 -22.03
CA ALA A 195 -6.16 -37.01 -20.65
C ALA A 195 -5.14 -36.54 -19.55
N LEU A 196 -5.65 -36.03 -18.41
CA LEU A 196 -5.84 -36.83 -17.18
C LEU A 196 -6.71 -36.10 -16.13
N ASP A 197 -7.71 -36.84 -15.66
CA ASP A 197 -8.75 -36.53 -14.69
C ASP A 197 -8.25 -36.65 -13.23
N LYS A 198 -8.58 -35.66 -12.38
CA LYS A 198 -8.89 -35.86 -10.96
C LYS A 198 -9.97 -34.86 -10.54
N SER A 199 -11.20 -35.29 -10.77
CA SER A 199 -12.44 -34.88 -10.12
C SER A 199 -12.29 -34.54 -8.63
N VAL A 200 -12.69 -33.31 -8.25
CA VAL A 200 -13.21 -32.98 -6.92
C VAL A 200 -14.60 -32.38 -7.11
N GLU A 201 -15.53 -32.88 -6.30
CA GLU A 201 -16.97 -32.96 -6.50
C GLU A 201 -17.68 -31.60 -6.65
N ASN A 202 -18.53 -31.53 -7.69
CA ASN A 202 -19.55 -30.50 -7.84
C ASN A 202 -20.72 -30.79 -6.89
N LEU A 203 -20.81 -30.04 -5.79
CA LEU A 203 -22.09 -29.82 -5.12
C LEU A 203 -22.89 -28.80 -5.96
N THR A 204 -23.84 -29.31 -6.72
CA THR A 204 -24.88 -28.51 -7.38
C THR A 204 -25.82 -27.94 -6.32
N LEU A 205 -25.61 -26.67 -5.96
CA LEU A 205 -26.60 -25.87 -5.25
C LEU A 205 -27.56 -25.25 -6.28
N GLY A 206 -28.85 -25.56 -6.13
CA GLY A 206 -29.93 -24.97 -6.90
C GLY A 206 -30.19 -23.54 -6.44
N GLY A 207 -30.10 -22.60 -7.37
CA GLY A 207 -30.48 -21.20 -7.23
C GLY A 207 -30.36 -20.54 -8.60
N ASP A 208 -31.47 -20.01 -9.09
CA ASP A 208 -31.60 -19.41 -10.42
C ASP A 208 -30.47 -18.42 -10.72
N GLY A 209 -29.85 -18.58 -11.89
CA GLY A 209 -28.73 -17.74 -12.31
C GLY A 209 -29.15 -16.28 -12.51
N ASN A 210 -28.37 -15.33 -11.98
CA ASN A 210 -27.55 -14.44 -12.83
C ASN A 210 -26.68 -13.40 -12.08
N ASN A 211 -26.42 -13.52 -10.77
CA ASN A 211 -25.40 -12.65 -10.16
C ASN A 211 -24.74 -13.27 -8.94
N ARG A 212 -23.46 -13.65 -9.05
CA ARG A 212 -22.66 -14.16 -7.92
C ARG A 212 -21.87 -13.02 -7.29
N GLY A 213 -22.22 -12.70 -6.05
CA GLY A 213 -21.55 -11.66 -5.27
C GLY A 213 -20.33 -12.17 -4.51
N VAL A 214 -19.36 -11.27 -4.34
CA VAL A 214 -18.17 -11.47 -3.51
C VAL A 214 -18.20 -10.46 -2.36
N PHE A 215 -18.04 -10.94 -1.13
CA PHE A 215 -17.95 -10.10 0.05
C PHE A 215 -16.54 -10.12 0.64
N VAL A 216 -15.89 -8.96 0.72
CA VAL A 216 -14.57 -8.78 1.31
C VAL A 216 -14.71 -8.04 2.64
N HIS A 217 -14.23 -8.62 3.72
CA HIS A 217 -14.35 -8.01 5.04
C HIS A 217 -13.10 -8.14 5.89
N CYS A 218 -12.99 -7.28 6.89
CA CYS A 218 -12.01 -7.39 7.96
C CYS A 218 -12.74 -7.19 9.30
N ALA A 219 -12.07 -6.67 10.34
CA ALA A 219 -12.74 -6.32 11.59
C ALA A 219 -13.75 -5.16 11.40
N ALA A 220 -13.28 -4.00 10.94
CA ALA A 220 -14.06 -2.76 10.85
C ALA A 220 -14.61 -2.44 9.44
N GLY A 221 -14.08 -3.08 8.39
CA GLY A 221 -14.40 -2.68 7.01
C GLY A 221 -13.87 -1.30 6.64
N LYS A 222 -12.65 -0.99 7.11
CA LYS A 222 -12.01 0.34 7.02
C LYS A 222 -10.66 0.30 6.29
N SER A 223 -9.75 -0.57 6.72
CA SER A 223 -8.38 -0.63 6.23
C SER A 223 -8.11 -1.92 5.43
N ARG A 224 -7.76 -3.04 6.07
CA ARG A 224 -7.44 -4.33 5.41
C ARG A 224 -8.34 -4.74 4.23
N SER A 225 -9.65 -4.84 4.44
CA SER A 225 -10.58 -5.23 3.36
C SER A 225 -10.68 -4.19 2.27
N VAL A 226 -10.60 -2.90 2.61
CA VAL A 226 -10.57 -1.81 1.64
C VAL A 226 -9.29 -1.85 0.81
N SER A 227 -8.14 -2.15 1.42
CA SER A 227 -6.87 -2.31 0.70
C SER A 227 -6.97 -3.40 -0.36
N VAL A 228 -7.55 -4.55 -0.03
CA VAL A 228 -7.76 -5.65 -0.98
C VAL A 228 -8.74 -5.25 -2.10
N ILE A 229 -9.83 -4.54 -1.79
CA ILE A 229 -10.75 -4.02 -2.80
C ILE A 229 -10.03 -3.06 -3.76
N ILE A 230 -9.19 -2.15 -3.24
CA ILE A 230 -8.39 -1.24 -4.05
C ILE A 230 -7.44 -2.02 -4.96
N ALA A 231 -6.74 -3.04 -4.44
CA ALA A 231 -5.85 -3.88 -5.24
C ALA A 231 -6.59 -4.55 -6.42
N TYR A 232 -7.78 -5.10 -6.17
CA TYR A 232 -8.63 -5.68 -7.22
C TYR A 232 -9.05 -4.63 -8.27
N LEU A 233 -9.48 -3.43 -7.82
CA LEU A 233 -9.90 -2.36 -8.73
C LEU A 233 -8.75 -1.87 -9.63
N LEU A 234 -7.55 -1.73 -9.06
CA LEU A 234 -6.35 -1.32 -9.79
C LEU A 234 -5.92 -2.37 -10.82
N TRP A 235 -6.04 -3.65 -10.48
CA TRP A 235 -5.74 -4.78 -11.38
C TRP A 235 -6.79 -4.91 -12.50
N ARG A 236 -8.09 -4.85 -12.16
CA ARG A 236 -9.19 -5.09 -13.10
C ARG A 236 -9.46 -3.91 -14.03
N TYR A 237 -9.34 -2.68 -13.52
CA TYR A 237 -9.74 -1.45 -14.21
C TYR A 237 -8.60 -0.40 -14.24
N PRO A 238 -7.38 -0.74 -14.68
CA PRO A 238 -6.22 0.16 -14.58
C PRO A 238 -6.44 1.50 -15.27
N ASN A 239 -7.08 1.50 -16.45
CA ASN A 239 -7.34 2.73 -17.22
C ASN A 239 -8.24 3.75 -16.50
N ARG A 240 -9.08 3.29 -15.55
CA ARG A 240 -9.95 4.15 -14.76
C ARG A 240 -9.16 5.01 -13.77
N PHE A 241 -8.02 4.49 -13.30
CA PHE A 241 -7.22 5.08 -12.24
C PHE A 241 -5.86 5.59 -12.73
N ASP A 242 -5.52 5.37 -14.01
CA ASP A 242 -4.29 5.89 -14.61
C ASP A 242 -4.39 7.41 -14.84
N PRO A 243 -3.59 8.23 -14.13
CA PRO A 243 -3.58 9.69 -14.28
C PRO A 243 -3.15 10.16 -15.67
N ASN A 244 -2.44 9.32 -16.44
CA ASN A 244 -2.06 9.66 -17.81
C ASN A 244 -3.25 9.60 -18.79
N ILE A 245 -4.27 8.79 -18.47
CA ILE A 245 -5.45 8.57 -19.33
C ILE A 245 -6.60 9.46 -18.87
N THR A 246 -6.84 9.50 -17.56
CA THR A 246 -7.94 10.24 -16.97
C THR A 246 -7.36 11.40 -16.15
N PRO A 247 -7.17 12.60 -16.73
CA PRO A 247 -6.65 13.75 -16.00
C PRO A 247 -7.55 14.06 -14.81
N THR A 248 -6.92 14.15 -13.65
CA THR A 248 -7.56 13.87 -12.36
C THR A 248 -8.49 14.99 -11.90
N ALA A 249 -9.80 14.84 -12.15
CA ALA A 249 -10.86 15.57 -11.45
C ALA A 249 -11.29 14.87 -10.13
N LEU A 250 -10.53 13.87 -9.68
CA LEU A 250 -10.85 12.94 -8.59
C LEU A 250 -9.79 12.83 -7.48
N SER A 251 -8.65 13.52 -7.62
CA SER A 251 -7.59 13.55 -6.61
C SER A 251 -7.72 14.83 -5.78
N ASP A 252 -7.51 14.70 -4.47
CA ASP A 252 -7.29 15.84 -3.59
C ASP A 252 -6.15 16.72 -4.15
N PRO A 253 -6.36 18.04 -4.37
CA PRO A 253 -5.34 18.94 -4.92
C PRO A 253 -4.03 18.98 -4.14
N THR A 254 -3.99 18.44 -2.92
CA THR A 254 -2.77 18.25 -2.11
C THR A 254 -1.75 17.28 -2.72
N HIS A 255 -2.18 16.33 -3.56
CA HIS A 255 -1.32 15.29 -4.15
C HIS A 255 -1.10 15.44 -5.66
N ALA A 256 -1.55 16.54 -6.27
CA ALA A 256 -1.37 16.78 -7.70
C ALA A 256 0.04 17.29 -8.02
N HIS A 257 0.80 16.55 -8.82
CA HIS A 257 2.06 17.04 -9.39
C HIS A 257 1.82 17.81 -10.71
N PRO A 258 2.51 18.94 -10.96
CA PRO A 258 2.35 19.70 -12.19
C PRO A 258 2.77 18.87 -13.40
N ALA A 259 1.85 18.71 -14.36
CA ALA A 259 2.09 18.01 -15.62
C ALA A 259 3.21 18.71 -16.41
N SER A 260 4.37 18.06 -16.51
CA SER A 260 5.54 18.55 -17.24
C SER A 260 6.20 17.40 -18.00
N SER A 261 5.65 17.06 -19.16
CA SER A 261 6.37 16.64 -20.38
C SER A 261 5.43 15.93 -21.37
N ALA A 262 5.78 15.93 -22.65
CA ALA A 262 5.03 15.32 -23.76
C ALA A 262 5.13 13.78 -23.79
N GLN A 263 5.61 13.15 -22.72
CA GLN A 263 5.82 11.71 -22.57
C GLN A 263 5.07 11.24 -21.31
N GLY A 264 4.29 10.16 -21.43
CA GLY A 264 3.47 9.66 -20.31
C GLY A 264 4.34 9.32 -19.09
N ARG A 265 3.87 9.67 -17.89
CA ARG A 265 4.55 9.37 -16.61
C ARG A 265 4.58 7.86 -16.39
N SER A 266 5.68 7.36 -15.83
CA SER A 266 5.82 5.94 -15.47
C SER A 266 4.82 5.55 -14.37
N ARG A 267 4.50 4.25 -14.26
CA ARG A 267 3.63 3.73 -13.19
C ARG A 267 4.16 4.03 -11.79
N LYS A 268 5.48 4.05 -11.62
CA LYS A 268 6.14 4.48 -10.38
C LYS A 268 5.77 5.92 -10.02
N GLU A 269 5.79 6.82 -10.99
CA GLU A 269 5.47 8.25 -10.77
C GLU A 269 3.98 8.51 -10.59
N THR A 270 3.10 7.62 -11.08
CA THR A 270 1.64 7.77 -10.95
C THR A 270 1.01 6.94 -9.84
N SER A 271 1.80 6.11 -9.16
CA SER A 271 1.32 5.11 -8.19
C SER A 271 0.47 5.71 -7.07
N THR A 272 0.97 6.74 -6.39
CA THR A 272 0.24 7.41 -5.32
C THR A 272 -1.08 7.99 -5.80
N GLU A 273 -1.10 8.68 -6.95
CA GLU A 273 -2.30 9.28 -7.53
C GLU A 273 -3.34 8.22 -7.91
N ALA A 274 -2.91 7.11 -8.51
CA ALA A 274 -3.78 6.01 -8.91
C ALA A 274 -4.44 5.33 -7.69
N VAL A 275 -3.67 5.06 -6.64
CA VAL A 275 -4.18 4.45 -5.40
C VAL A 275 -5.17 5.39 -4.71
N HIS A 276 -4.87 6.69 -4.63
CA HIS A 276 -5.79 7.68 -4.05
C HIS A 276 -7.08 7.81 -4.85
N ALA A 277 -7.01 7.77 -6.19
CA ALA A 277 -8.21 7.78 -7.03
C ALA A 277 -9.10 6.54 -6.77
N ALA A 278 -8.50 5.36 -6.62
CA ALA A 278 -9.22 4.14 -6.26
C ALA A 278 -9.82 4.21 -4.85
N LEU A 279 -9.10 4.75 -3.86
CA LEU A 279 -9.63 4.99 -2.51
C LEU A 279 -10.82 5.96 -2.53
N THR A 280 -10.71 7.08 -3.25
CA THR A 280 -11.81 8.04 -3.43
C THR A 280 -13.03 7.37 -4.06
N PHE A 281 -12.82 6.47 -5.02
CA PHE A 281 -13.89 5.69 -5.63
C PHE A 281 -14.60 4.79 -4.62
N VAL A 282 -13.86 4.04 -3.79
CA VAL A 282 -14.44 3.21 -2.72
C VAL A 282 -15.18 4.06 -1.68
N ARG A 283 -14.66 5.25 -1.34
CA ARG A 283 -15.28 6.18 -0.38
C ARG A 283 -16.68 6.66 -0.76
N ARG A 284 -17.06 6.59 -2.04
CA ARG A 284 -18.40 6.96 -2.51
C ARG A 284 -19.50 6.11 -1.89
N THR A 285 -19.24 4.82 -1.70
CA THR A 285 -20.20 3.90 -1.05
C THR A 285 -19.75 3.49 0.36
N ARG A 286 -18.48 3.73 0.72
CA ARG A 286 -17.90 3.44 2.04
C ARG A 286 -17.11 4.64 2.58
N PRO A 287 -17.74 5.72 3.11
CA PRO A 287 -17.04 6.94 3.50
C PRO A 287 -15.95 6.76 4.57
N MET A 288 -16.10 5.77 5.45
CA MET A 288 -15.11 5.45 6.50
C MET A 288 -13.85 4.73 5.98
N ALA A 289 -13.78 4.40 4.70
CA ALA A 289 -12.64 3.72 4.09
C ALA A 289 -11.35 4.52 4.26
N GLU A 290 -10.35 3.91 4.87
CA GLU A 290 -9.06 4.54 5.18
C GLU A 290 -8.07 3.41 5.53
N PRO A 291 -7.42 2.83 4.50
CA PRO A 291 -6.25 1.98 4.68
C PRO A 291 -5.17 2.66 5.52
N ASN A 292 -4.45 1.87 6.30
CA ASN A 292 -3.28 2.37 7.01
C ASN A 292 -2.17 2.82 6.02
N PRO A 293 -1.25 3.71 6.44
CA PRO A 293 -0.14 4.17 5.60
C PRO A 293 0.68 3.03 4.96
N GLY A 294 1.00 1.99 5.73
CA GLY A 294 1.80 0.87 5.22
C GLY A 294 1.12 0.12 4.06
N PHE A 295 -0.20 -0.05 4.11
CA PHE A 295 -0.97 -0.64 3.02
C PHE A 295 -1.11 0.30 1.83
N MET A 296 -1.21 1.61 2.05
CA MET A 296 -1.20 2.59 0.95
C MET A 296 0.12 2.53 0.17
N ASP A 297 1.25 2.42 0.86
CA ASP A 297 2.58 2.27 0.24
C ASP A 297 2.69 0.94 -0.51
N GLN A 298 2.19 -0.15 0.06
CA GLN A 298 2.15 -1.45 -0.60
C GLN A 298 1.25 -1.46 -1.84
N LEU A 299 0.12 -0.76 -1.83
CA LEU A 299 -0.74 -0.60 -3.00
C LEU A 299 -0.08 0.25 -4.10
N ALA A 300 0.76 1.22 -3.72
CA ALA A 300 1.57 1.97 -4.68
C ALA A 300 2.61 1.06 -5.35
N LEU A 301 3.26 0.16 -4.59
CA LEU A 301 4.15 -0.87 -5.15
C LEU A 301 3.38 -1.86 -6.05
N TRP A 302 2.19 -2.30 -5.63
CA TRP A 302 1.31 -3.14 -6.45
C TRP A 302 1.01 -2.49 -7.80
N TRP A 303 0.70 -1.19 -7.81
CA TRP A 303 0.54 -0.43 -9.04
C TRP A 303 1.85 -0.34 -9.82
N GLU A 304 2.98 0.04 -9.20
CA GLU A 304 4.29 0.14 -9.85
C GLU A 304 4.68 -1.16 -10.58
N MET A 305 4.47 -2.31 -9.95
CA MET A 305 4.77 -3.64 -10.49
C MET A 305 3.81 -4.09 -11.61
N GLY A 306 2.76 -3.32 -11.90
CA GLY A 306 1.79 -3.70 -12.92
C GLY A 306 0.78 -4.76 -12.48
N CYS A 307 0.58 -4.92 -11.16
CA CYS A 307 -0.36 -5.88 -10.56
C CYS A 307 -0.12 -7.34 -11.00
N PRO A 308 1.09 -7.91 -10.74
CA PRO A 308 1.47 -9.23 -11.24
C PRO A 308 0.78 -10.38 -10.50
N ASP A 309 0.67 -11.54 -11.15
CA ASP A 309 0.17 -12.77 -10.52
C ASP A 309 1.15 -13.38 -9.50
N ASP A 310 2.44 -13.05 -9.61
CA ASP A 310 3.47 -13.46 -8.68
C ASP A 310 4.31 -12.24 -8.27
N VAL A 311 4.16 -11.88 -7.00
CA VAL A 311 4.81 -10.72 -6.38
C VAL A 311 6.21 -11.08 -5.89
N GLU A 312 6.44 -12.31 -5.43
CA GLU A 312 7.69 -12.70 -4.76
C GLU A 312 8.89 -12.75 -5.72
N THR A 313 8.63 -13.02 -7.00
CA THR A 313 9.66 -13.01 -8.04
C THR A 313 9.95 -11.62 -8.59
N HIS A 314 9.12 -10.61 -8.29
CA HIS A 314 9.26 -9.27 -8.83
C HIS A 314 10.37 -8.48 -8.11
N SER A 315 11.30 -7.88 -8.87
CA SER A 315 12.48 -7.19 -8.30
C SER A 315 12.13 -6.03 -7.36
N VAL A 316 11.09 -5.25 -7.69
CA VAL A 316 10.57 -4.17 -6.84
C VAL A 316 10.11 -4.69 -5.46
N TYR A 317 9.36 -5.80 -5.43
CA TYR A 317 8.92 -6.40 -4.18
C TYR A 317 10.10 -6.95 -3.38
N GLN A 318 11.01 -7.68 -4.02
CA GLN A 318 12.16 -8.23 -3.32
C GLN A 318 13.07 -7.15 -2.73
N ARG A 319 13.23 -6.02 -3.43
CA ARG A 319 13.93 -4.83 -2.88
C ARG A 319 13.19 -4.28 -1.66
N TRP A 320 11.88 -4.12 -1.74
CA TRP A 320 11.07 -3.64 -0.61
C TRP A 320 11.15 -4.59 0.59
N ALA A 321 10.95 -5.89 0.37
CA ALA A 321 11.05 -6.92 1.41
C ALA A 321 12.46 -6.95 2.04
N TYR A 322 13.50 -6.77 1.22
CA TYR A 322 14.87 -6.66 1.72
C TYR A 322 15.08 -5.41 2.59
N MET A 323 14.62 -4.24 2.15
CA MET A 323 14.74 -3.00 2.94
C MET A 323 14.03 -3.12 4.30
N ARG A 324 12.90 -3.82 4.34
CA ARG A 324 12.20 -4.12 5.58
C ARG A 324 12.99 -5.03 6.52
N GLU A 325 13.55 -6.12 5.99
CA GLU A 325 14.44 -7.01 6.75
C GLU A 325 15.65 -6.24 7.32
N VAL A 326 16.19 -5.30 6.55
CA VAL A 326 17.26 -4.40 7.00
C VAL A 326 16.79 -3.52 8.15
N GLU A 327 15.63 -2.87 8.04
CA GLU A 327 15.09 -2.00 9.08
C GLU A 327 14.82 -2.76 10.40
N GLU A 328 14.22 -3.95 10.31
CA GLU A 328 13.96 -4.82 11.45
C GLU A 328 15.27 -5.26 12.13
N GLY A 329 16.27 -5.68 11.33
CA GLY A 329 17.61 -6.00 11.83
C GLY A 329 18.25 -4.81 12.53
N LEU A 330 18.11 -3.60 11.98
CA LEU A 330 18.68 -2.40 12.57
C LEU A 330 17.99 -1.97 13.86
N ALA A 331 16.68 -2.21 13.98
CA ALA A 331 15.92 -1.96 15.20
C ALA A 331 16.45 -2.78 16.38
N ILE A 332 16.94 -3.99 16.12
CA ILE A 332 17.61 -4.84 17.13
C ILE A 332 19.14 -4.65 17.16
N GLY A 333 19.67 -3.68 16.42
CA GLY A 333 21.09 -3.33 16.41
C GLY A 333 21.98 -4.32 15.65
N GLN A 334 21.42 -5.07 14.70
CA GLN A 334 22.14 -6.03 13.87
C GLN A 334 22.25 -5.53 12.42
N ALA A 335 23.38 -5.85 11.78
CA ALA A 335 23.51 -5.66 10.34
C ALA A 335 22.70 -6.73 9.59
N PRO A 336 22.22 -6.45 8.37
CA PRO A 336 21.49 -7.42 7.57
C PRO A 336 22.34 -8.68 7.31
N THR A 337 21.76 -9.86 7.54
CA THR A 337 22.42 -11.15 7.31
C THR A 337 22.41 -11.53 5.83
N ARG A 338 21.30 -11.25 5.14
CA ARG A 338 21.18 -11.41 3.69
C ARG A 338 21.58 -10.10 3.03
N LEU A 339 22.64 -10.09 2.22
CA LEU A 339 23.06 -8.90 1.47
C LEU A 339 22.51 -8.97 0.05
N ARG A 340 21.82 -7.91 -0.39
CA ARG A 340 21.35 -7.74 -1.77
C ARG A 340 22.23 -6.70 -2.46
N PHE A 341 22.69 -7.01 -3.67
CA PHE A 341 23.51 -6.13 -4.49
C PHE A 341 22.77 -5.81 -5.78
N GLU A 342 22.46 -4.53 -5.98
CA GLU A 342 21.55 -4.09 -7.05
C GLU A 342 22.15 -4.28 -8.45
N ASP A 343 23.49 -4.30 -8.57
CA ASP A 343 24.19 -4.53 -9.83
C ASP A 343 24.22 -6.01 -10.29
N GLU A 344 23.86 -6.96 -9.43
CA GLU A 344 23.82 -8.39 -9.77
C GLU A 344 22.48 -8.85 -10.37
N GLU A 345 21.40 -8.10 -10.17
CA GLU A 345 20.04 -8.56 -10.49
C GLU A 345 19.50 -8.05 -11.83
N VAL A 346 19.61 -6.75 -12.12
CA VAL A 346 19.17 -6.15 -13.38
C VAL A 346 20.03 -4.94 -13.68
N GLN A 347 20.58 -4.81 -14.89
CA GLN A 347 21.20 -3.56 -15.33
C GLN A 347 20.11 -2.63 -15.87
N PRO A 348 19.74 -1.55 -15.17
CA PRO A 348 18.78 -0.61 -15.71
C PRO A 348 19.38 0.05 -16.95
N ARG A 349 18.52 0.45 -17.90
CA ARG A 349 18.99 1.17 -19.08
C ARG A 349 19.63 2.48 -18.62
N ASP A 350 20.94 2.60 -18.79
CA ASP A 350 21.66 3.83 -18.42
C ASP A 350 21.41 4.91 -19.48
N GLU A 351 20.33 5.67 -19.31
CA GLU A 351 19.97 6.78 -20.19
C GLU A 351 20.81 8.03 -19.94
N SER A 352 21.42 8.14 -18.76
CA SER A 352 22.17 9.34 -18.37
C SER A 352 23.66 9.28 -18.75
N GLY A 353 24.21 8.06 -18.88
CA GLY A 353 25.62 7.82 -19.10
C GLY A 353 26.54 8.24 -17.95
N LEU A 354 26.00 8.65 -16.79
CA LEU A 354 26.80 9.11 -15.66
C LEU A 354 27.50 7.92 -14.97
N SER A 355 28.78 8.06 -14.66
CA SER A 355 29.54 7.07 -13.90
C SER A 355 30.48 7.77 -12.91
N LEU A 356 30.56 7.26 -11.68
CA LEU A 356 31.53 7.74 -10.70
C LEU A 356 32.75 6.82 -10.68
N ARG A 357 33.93 7.42 -10.76
CA ARG A 357 35.21 6.70 -10.80
C ARG A 357 36.12 7.12 -9.67
N CYS A 358 36.92 6.21 -9.14
CA CYS A 358 37.92 6.52 -8.13
C CYS A 358 38.95 7.54 -8.68
N LYS A 359 39.17 8.64 -7.97
CA LYS A 359 40.09 9.70 -8.41
C LYS A 359 41.56 9.26 -8.50
N LYS A 360 41.96 8.29 -7.67
CA LYS A 360 43.34 7.76 -7.61
C LYS A 360 43.68 6.83 -8.78
N CYS A 361 42.77 5.93 -9.15
CA CYS A 361 43.07 4.85 -10.10
C CYS A 361 42.13 4.78 -11.31
N ARG A 362 41.11 5.66 -11.35
CA ARG A 362 40.07 5.79 -12.38
C ARG A 362 39.21 4.54 -12.59
N CYS A 363 39.23 3.61 -11.64
CA CYS A 363 38.31 2.46 -11.59
C CYS A 363 36.88 2.95 -11.40
N THR A 364 35.94 2.47 -12.21
CA THR A 364 34.51 2.77 -12.07
C THR A 364 33.97 2.12 -10.81
N LEU A 365 33.33 2.92 -9.95
CA LEU A 365 32.76 2.48 -8.69
C LEU A 365 31.25 2.30 -8.79
N VAL A 366 30.56 3.17 -9.55
CA VAL A 366 29.10 3.11 -9.71
C VAL A 366 28.69 3.74 -11.05
N THR A 367 27.62 3.22 -11.64
CA THR A 367 26.92 3.78 -12.80
C THR A 367 25.64 4.48 -12.35
N ALA A 368 25.12 5.37 -13.17
CA ALA A 368 24.00 6.25 -12.82
C ALA A 368 22.77 5.57 -12.23
N PRO A 369 22.34 4.38 -12.70
CA PRO A 369 21.12 3.77 -12.19
C PRO A 369 21.17 3.40 -10.70
N PHE A 370 22.37 3.21 -10.15
CA PHE A 370 22.57 2.87 -8.74
C PHE A 370 22.96 4.09 -7.89
N ILE A 371 22.87 5.31 -8.44
CA ILE A 371 23.06 6.54 -7.69
C ILE A 371 21.70 6.98 -7.16
N VAL A 372 21.58 7.04 -5.84
CA VAL A 372 20.36 7.47 -5.17
C VAL A 372 20.24 8.99 -5.31
N ASP A 373 19.15 9.46 -5.94
CA ASP A 373 18.86 10.89 -6.04
C ASP A 373 18.62 11.46 -4.64
N HIS A 374 19.31 12.55 -4.34
CA HIS A 374 19.33 13.14 -3.01
C HIS A 374 19.22 14.66 -3.13
N LYS A 375 18.10 15.18 -2.66
CA LYS A 375 17.79 16.62 -2.67
C LYS A 375 17.93 17.19 -1.26
N PRO A 376 18.52 18.39 -1.11
CA PRO A 376 18.69 19.02 0.20
C PRO A 376 17.33 19.29 0.86
N ALA A 377 17.18 18.92 2.14
CA ALA A 377 15.93 19.06 2.90
C ALA A 377 15.45 20.52 3.09
N LYS A 378 16.34 21.50 2.94
CA LYS A 378 16.00 22.94 3.00
C LYS A 378 16.44 23.60 1.70
N LYS A 379 15.52 24.30 1.02
CA LYS A 379 15.83 25.10 -0.17
C LYS A 379 16.86 26.23 0.10
N ASP A 380 17.04 26.62 1.37
CA ASP A 380 17.97 27.68 1.79
C ASP A 380 19.40 27.21 2.09
N SER A 381 19.70 25.91 2.04
CA SER A 381 21.08 25.44 2.19
C SER A 381 21.82 25.54 0.86
N THR A 382 22.57 26.64 0.68
CA THR A 382 23.45 26.88 -0.48
C THR A 382 24.66 25.95 -0.56
N ALA A 383 24.86 25.07 0.45
CA ALA A 383 25.96 24.12 0.48
C ALA A 383 25.61 22.85 -0.31
N ALA A 384 26.30 22.63 -1.44
CA ALA A 384 26.24 21.36 -2.16
C ALA A 384 26.60 20.20 -1.21
N CYS A 385 25.77 19.13 -1.15
CA CYS A 385 26.08 17.95 -0.35
C CYS A 385 27.49 17.43 -0.75
N GLN A 386 28.25 16.85 0.17
CA GLN A 386 29.61 16.34 -0.12
C GLN A 386 29.63 14.85 -0.48
N HIS A 387 28.45 14.21 -0.47
CA HIS A 387 28.28 12.77 -0.61
C HIS A 387 27.45 12.44 -1.86
N PHE A 388 27.94 11.50 -2.66
CA PHE A 388 27.08 10.76 -3.57
C PHE A 388 26.58 9.53 -2.84
N PHE A 389 25.26 9.40 -2.74
CA PHE A 389 24.64 8.21 -2.17
C PHE A 389 24.39 7.19 -3.27
N VAL A 390 24.63 5.93 -2.95
CA VAL A 390 24.55 4.83 -3.89
C VAL A 390 23.82 3.65 -3.24
N GLU A 391 23.29 2.76 -4.05
CA GLU A 391 22.81 1.47 -3.56
C GLU A 391 24.00 0.55 -3.22
N PRO A 392 23.80 -0.51 -2.40
CA PRO A 392 24.82 -1.53 -2.17
C PRO A 392 25.22 -2.23 -3.49
N LEU A 393 26.52 -2.24 -3.79
CA LEU A 393 27.07 -2.83 -5.01
C LEU A 393 27.98 -4.01 -4.69
N SER A 394 28.06 -4.97 -5.61
CA SER A 394 28.81 -6.23 -5.49
C SER A 394 30.26 -6.04 -5.04
N TRP A 395 30.93 -4.95 -5.45
CA TRP A 395 32.31 -4.66 -5.05
C TRP A 395 32.47 -4.29 -3.57
N MET A 396 31.37 -3.94 -2.87
CA MET A 396 31.35 -3.66 -1.43
C MET A 396 31.22 -4.94 -0.59
N ARG A 397 30.92 -6.08 -1.23
CA ARG A 397 30.62 -7.37 -0.57
C ARG A 397 31.61 -7.76 0.52
N SER A 398 32.90 -7.71 0.23
CA SER A 398 33.96 -8.11 1.17
C SER A 398 33.99 -7.31 2.48
N ILE A 399 33.42 -6.10 2.47
CA ILE A 399 33.32 -5.24 3.65
C ILE A 399 31.97 -5.46 4.35
N LEU A 400 30.88 -5.63 3.60
CA LEU A 400 29.55 -5.81 4.16
C LEU A 400 29.33 -7.19 4.78
N GLU A 401 29.96 -8.23 4.24
CA GLU A 401 29.91 -9.60 4.80
C GLU A 401 30.61 -9.71 6.17
N GLN A 402 31.34 -8.68 6.60
CA GLN A 402 31.91 -8.61 7.96
C GLN A 402 30.83 -8.40 9.03
N GLY A 403 29.61 -7.99 8.65
CA GLY A 403 28.49 -7.84 9.57
C GLY A 403 28.55 -6.60 10.46
N GLU A 404 29.44 -5.65 10.15
CA GLU A 404 29.58 -4.39 10.90
C GLU A 404 28.48 -3.38 10.51
N LEU A 405 27.92 -2.67 11.50
CA LEU A 405 26.86 -1.68 11.29
C LEU A 405 27.30 -0.45 10.49
N ASN A 406 28.58 -0.10 10.56
CA ASN A 406 29.16 0.99 9.80
C ASN A 406 30.63 0.73 9.49
N GLY A 407 31.16 1.42 8.49
CA GLY A 407 32.54 1.21 8.10
C GLY A 407 32.98 2.07 6.92
N ARG A 408 34.24 1.86 6.50
CA ARG A 408 34.87 2.62 5.42
C ARG A 408 34.81 1.85 4.11
N LEU A 409 34.42 2.52 3.03
CA LEU A 409 34.47 1.95 1.68
C LEU A 409 35.85 2.21 1.06
N ILE A 410 36.48 1.14 0.58
CA ILE A 410 37.81 1.15 -0.05
C ILE A 410 37.64 0.80 -1.54
N CYS A 411 38.40 1.46 -2.41
CA CYS A 411 38.40 1.17 -3.83
C CYS A 411 38.73 -0.32 -4.09
N PRO A 412 37.93 -1.04 -4.90
CA PRO A 412 38.08 -2.49 -5.09
C PRO A 412 39.32 -2.89 -5.91
N LYS A 413 40.04 -1.92 -6.47
CA LYS A 413 41.28 -2.19 -7.20
C LYS A 413 42.41 -2.46 -6.21
N ASP A 414 42.95 -3.67 -6.19
CA ASP A 414 43.96 -4.15 -5.22
C ASP A 414 45.13 -3.19 -5.00
N LYS A 415 45.66 -2.62 -6.09
CA LYS A 415 46.82 -1.69 -6.04
C LYS A 415 46.45 -0.27 -5.59
N CYS A 416 45.17 0.05 -5.48
CA CYS A 416 44.69 1.39 -5.18
C CYS A 416 44.60 1.62 -3.66
N GLY A 417 43.83 0.78 -2.96
CA GLY A 417 43.60 0.87 -1.51
C GLY A 417 43.04 2.22 -1.03
N ALA A 418 42.53 3.08 -1.92
CA ALA A 418 42.05 4.40 -1.54
C ALA A 418 40.71 4.29 -0.82
N GLY A 419 40.56 4.92 0.34
CA GLY A 419 39.24 5.10 0.96
C GLY A 419 38.41 6.09 0.16
N VAL A 420 37.38 5.58 -0.51
CA VAL A 420 36.51 6.34 -1.43
C VAL A 420 35.23 6.82 -0.75
N GLY A 421 34.86 6.23 0.38
CA GLY A 421 33.58 6.48 1.01
C GLY A 421 33.42 5.85 2.38
N ARG A 422 32.18 5.79 2.85
CA ARG A 422 31.76 5.11 4.07
C ARG A 422 30.33 4.58 3.91
N TYR A 423 29.99 3.58 4.70
CA TYR A 423 28.61 3.12 4.85
C TYR A 423 28.18 3.18 6.33
N ASP A 424 26.89 3.38 6.54
CA ASP A 424 26.23 3.24 7.83
C ASP A 424 24.83 2.69 7.59
N TRP A 425 24.56 1.48 8.11
CA TRP A 425 23.27 0.84 7.95
C TRP A 425 22.16 1.61 8.66
N LYS A 426 22.45 2.24 9.80
CA LYS A 426 21.48 3.10 10.52
C LYS A 426 21.23 4.42 9.82
N GLY A 427 22.07 4.74 8.83
CA GLY A 427 22.02 6.01 8.14
C GLY A 427 22.77 7.13 8.85
N PHE A 428 22.94 8.24 8.15
CA PHE A 428 23.51 9.46 8.74
C PHE A 428 23.00 10.71 8.03
N ARG A 429 23.08 11.85 8.72
CA ARG A 429 22.71 13.16 8.16
C ARG A 429 23.83 13.72 7.26
N CYS A 430 23.55 14.02 5.98
CA CYS A 430 24.51 14.72 5.11
C CYS A 430 24.69 16.18 5.58
N SER A 431 25.79 16.82 5.16
CA SER A 431 26.04 18.26 5.30
C SER A 431 24.93 19.16 4.75
N CYS A 432 24.07 18.66 3.85
CA CYS A 432 22.90 19.37 3.34
C CYS A 432 21.70 19.37 4.31
N GLY A 433 21.78 18.60 5.40
CA GLY A 433 20.77 18.51 6.45
C GLY A 433 19.78 17.35 6.31
N ASP A 434 19.81 16.60 5.21
CA ASP A 434 18.91 15.47 4.98
C ASP A 434 19.46 14.16 5.57
N TYR A 435 18.58 13.28 6.04
CA TYR A 435 18.91 12.01 6.71
C TYR A 435 18.61 10.85 5.77
N ILE A 436 19.62 10.03 5.50
CA ILE A 436 19.48 8.88 4.58
C ILE A 436 19.76 7.62 5.36
N SER A 437 18.90 6.61 5.20
CA SER A 437 19.05 5.28 5.78
C SER A 437 18.50 4.21 4.84
N PRO A 438 19.21 3.10 4.60
CA PRO A 438 20.64 2.91 4.91
C PRO A 438 21.52 3.84 4.05
N ALA A 439 22.69 4.24 4.56
CA ALA A 439 23.53 5.25 3.90
C ALA A 439 24.86 4.68 3.38
N PHE A 440 24.96 4.43 2.08
CA PHE A 440 26.22 4.15 1.39
C PHE A 440 26.68 5.38 0.64
N SER A 441 27.81 5.95 1.03
CA SER A 441 28.24 7.26 0.54
C SER A 441 29.65 7.23 -0.05
N LEU A 442 29.78 7.76 -1.26
CA LEU A 442 31.06 8.08 -1.89
C LEU A 442 31.36 9.58 -1.71
N GLN A 443 32.58 9.89 -1.28
CA GLN A 443 32.98 11.29 -1.06
C GLN A 443 33.26 11.98 -2.39
N ARG A 444 32.59 13.11 -2.65
CA ARG A 444 32.82 13.94 -3.87
C ARG A 444 34.29 14.29 -4.07
N ALA A 445 35.06 14.50 -3.01
CA ALA A 445 36.49 14.79 -3.10
C ALA A 445 37.37 13.61 -3.57
N LYS A 446 36.85 12.38 -3.51
CA LYS A 446 37.59 11.13 -3.78
C LYS A 446 37.15 10.42 -5.07
N VAL A 447 36.11 10.91 -5.72
CA VAL A 447 35.58 10.35 -6.97
C VAL A 447 35.47 11.43 -8.05
N ASP A 448 35.54 11.02 -9.32
CA ASP A 448 35.30 11.86 -10.49
C ASP A 448 34.01 11.40 -11.18
N ASP A 449 33.17 12.35 -11.59
CA ASP A 449 31.97 12.16 -12.40
C ASP A 449 32.31 12.16 -13.89
N VAL A 450 31.90 11.12 -14.61
CA VAL A 450 32.20 10.93 -16.03
C VAL A 450 30.91 10.60 -16.78
N PHE A 451 30.58 11.41 -17.78
CA PHE A 451 29.47 11.17 -18.71
C PHE A 451 29.94 10.38 -19.94
N LYS A 452 29.29 9.26 -20.22
CA LYS A 452 29.49 8.46 -21.43
C LYS A 452 28.81 9.19 -22.59
N ARG A 453 29.58 9.98 -23.35
CA ARG A 453 29.09 10.53 -24.62
C ARG A 453 28.81 9.37 -25.57
N GLU A 454 27.59 9.28 -26.10
CA GLU A 454 27.32 8.42 -27.24
C GLU A 454 28.28 8.84 -28.37
N PHE A 455 29.12 7.91 -28.81
CA PHE A 455 29.90 8.11 -30.02
C PHE A 455 28.92 8.09 -31.19
N GLY A 456 28.42 9.26 -31.55
CA GLY A 456 27.83 9.48 -32.87
C GLY A 456 28.84 9.00 -33.91
N THR A 457 28.38 8.12 -34.80
CA THR A 457 29.07 7.75 -36.02
C THR A 457 29.53 9.02 -36.76
N GLY A 458 30.85 9.23 -36.82
CA GLY A 458 31.47 10.19 -37.74
C GLY A 458 32.03 11.47 -37.14
N LYS A 459 33.31 11.45 -36.76
CA LYS A 459 34.39 12.29 -37.33
C LYS A 459 35.67 12.02 -36.55
N SER A 460 36.69 11.52 -37.25
CA SER A 460 38.05 11.40 -36.72
C SER A 460 38.54 12.79 -36.32
N MET A 461 38.73 13.00 -35.01
CA MET A 461 39.41 14.17 -34.50
C MET A 461 40.89 14.02 -34.84
N GLY A 462 41.37 14.89 -35.73
CA GLY A 462 42.71 14.85 -36.30
C GLY A 462 43.82 14.76 -35.27
N VAL A 463 44.75 13.83 -35.51
CA VAL A 463 46.05 13.77 -34.86
C VAL A 463 46.77 15.09 -35.14
N ARG A 464 47.07 15.87 -34.08
CA ARG A 464 47.94 17.04 -34.18
C ARG A 464 49.37 16.56 -34.50
N MET A 465 49.87 16.89 -35.69
CA MET A 465 51.30 16.75 -36.02
C MET A 465 52.15 17.76 -35.24
N PRO A 466 53.41 17.40 -34.88
CA PRO A 466 54.34 18.31 -34.23
C PRO A 466 54.85 19.39 -35.19
N PRO A 467 55.26 20.57 -34.69
CA PRO A 467 55.63 21.70 -35.53
C PRO A 467 57.06 21.55 -36.05
N GLY A 468 57.24 21.52 -37.37
CA GLY A 468 58.56 21.63 -37.99
C GLY A 468 58.73 20.83 -39.28
N ALA A 469 58.09 21.25 -40.37
CA ALA A 469 58.51 20.87 -41.72
C ALA A 469 58.25 22.04 -42.69
N PRO A 470 59.26 22.51 -43.45
CA PRO A 470 59.10 23.63 -44.37
C PRO A 470 58.36 23.20 -45.66
N PRO A 471 57.73 24.14 -46.37
CA PRO A 471 56.91 23.82 -47.53
C PRO A 471 57.80 23.49 -48.72
N ARG A 472 57.65 22.29 -49.29
CA ARG A 472 58.14 22.04 -50.66
C ARG A 472 57.08 22.51 -51.64
N GLY A 473 57.40 23.60 -52.35
CA GLY A 473 56.69 24.06 -53.52
C GLY A 473 56.68 23.00 -54.62
N GLY A 474 55.60 23.01 -55.41
CA GLY A 474 55.37 22.03 -56.47
C GLY A 474 56.23 22.24 -57.71
N HIS A 475 56.22 21.22 -58.58
CA HIS A 475 56.13 21.40 -60.02
C HIS A 475 55.80 20.04 -60.66
N LEU A 476 54.78 20.09 -61.54
CA LEU A 476 54.46 19.26 -62.72
C LEU A 476 54.51 17.73 -62.61
#